data_AF-A0A937NDY6-F1
#
_entry.id   AF-A0A937NDY6-F1
#
_cell.length_a   1.000
_cell.length_b   1.000
_cell.length_c   1.000
_cell.angle_alpha   90.00
_cell.angle_beta   90.00
_cell.angle_gamma   90.00
#
_symmetry.space_group_name_H-M   'P 1'
#
loop_
_entity.id
_entity.type
_entity.pdbx_description
1 polymer ?
#
loop_
_entity_poly.entity_id
_entity_poly.type
_entity_poly.pdbx_seq_one_letter_code
_entity_poly.pdbx_strand_id
1 'polypeptide(L)'
;MRTFRRLNSNGASVTCSLTPLLVCVAVAGTLNFAVAAIGGEPGKAARQVAERIRHEALLPPNGPAGRPLPLVSHWNMGSQGRGWTPQYQMELLDEGHHILPWLGWPSGNPDKDVKAAQRFNDYYTGLLGYCRMLRLPISFRGTQWEAMLVKKDYRELPPDQCPAVISPEGKAIPKLSPFGPIDKWRDPAREYVDTPAMKMVQKLYPDPPLVLFVSNNEAPDLRWHQVEDLSQRYLDQYGRDQTNQFKRKVVAEGWMERYPVMFQAMRDALVNDAWKKNVRFVGYGAFGPSHFGRWSAWKDYSLITDEWTSPDWHIWDGGTPSYYTHNWCANRDHWVWSTQVQSMNWIFQLEEAWKVNPDFWWEISTWDGNGGWTPAMEYSPDLVKKSKACQYMKDGQTYTPDRCLGWLQFGIWLLRPRAVREFRGSTVPLEPWRPFFDQLLLAVDRVHANETLTEFWRHGELVHNFAHRHPYQENVSEKYRKIHRWFLLDTNLDAERPWEQNTNIPLFSMALVRGDTGQRQWLLYAHSPLEDRMNVKITLPEFGEVTMDVPRAGVFCVVDERSKGVKQLDVIGL
;
A
#
# COMPACT_ATOMS: atom_id res chain seq x y z
N MET A 1 -24.09 -9.40 59.56
CA MET A 1 -23.90 -10.81 59.99
C MET A 1 -22.47 -11.21 59.66
N ARG A 2 -21.69 -11.53 60.71
CA ARG A 2 -20.33 -12.13 60.76
C ARG A 2 -19.14 -11.41 60.09
N THR A 3 -18.61 -10.48 60.88
CA THR A 3 -17.20 -10.18 61.19
C THR A 3 -16.27 -11.39 61.36
N PHE A 4 -14.96 -11.24 61.10
CA PHE A 4 -13.80 -11.51 61.99
C PHE A 4 -12.49 -11.11 61.24
N ARG A 5 -11.79 -10.00 61.57
CA ARG A 5 -10.81 -9.70 62.65
C ARG A 5 -9.35 -10.11 62.33
N ARG A 6 -8.49 -9.07 62.26
CA ARG A 6 -7.01 -9.07 62.37
C ARG A 6 -6.53 -9.65 63.71
N LEU A 7 -5.27 -10.07 63.76
CA LEU A 7 -4.35 -9.83 64.88
C LEU A 7 -2.88 -9.87 64.41
N ASN A 8 -2.07 -9.00 65.05
CA ASN A 8 -0.63 -8.77 64.91
C ASN A 8 0.17 -9.95 65.55
N SER A 9 1.50 -10.07 65.64
CA SER A 9 2.59 -9.10 65.89
C SER A 9 3.94 -9.84 66.05
N ASN A 10 5.03 -9.14 65.70
CA ASN A 10 6.33 -9.00 66.38
C ASN A 10 7.40 -10.12 66.45
N GLY A 11 8.64 -9.65 66.21
CA GLY A 11 9.90 -10.03 66.88
C GLY A 11 10.87 -10.80 65.97
N ALA A 12 12.18 -10.59 65.94
CA ALA A 12 13.11 -9.62 66.52
C ALA A 12 14.45 -9.77 65.76
N SER A 13 15.29 -8.74 65.76
CA SER A 13 16.64 -8.75 65.17
C SER A 13 17.67 -9.47 66.06
N VAL A 14 18.63 -10.19 65.47
CA VAL A 14 19.96 -10.40 66.08
C VAL A 14 21.03 -10.31 64.98
N THR A 15 21.99 -9.40 65.19
CA THR A 15 23.23 -9.24 64.46
C THR A 15 24.28 -10.26 64.92
N CYS A 16 25.02 -10.87 63.98
CA CYS A 16 26.35 -11.40 64.28
C CYS A 16 27.21 -11.38 63.02
N SER A 17 28.28 -10.58 63.08
CA SER A 17 29.34 -10.42 62.08
C SER A 17 30.38 -11.53 62.22
N LEU A 18 30.77 -12.17 61.11
CA LEU A 18 32.05 -12.87 60.96
C LEU A 18 32.33 -13.08 59.46
N THR A 19 33.27 -12.31 58.93
CA THR A 19 33.96 -12.58 57.65
C THR A 19 34.96 -13.72 57.87
N PRO A 20 35.16 -14.61 56.89
CA PRO A 20 36.37 -14.43 56.08
C PRO A 20 36.23 -14.78 54.58
N LEU A 21 36.98 -14.01 53.79
CA LEU A 21 37.76 -14.38 52.61
C LEU A 21 37.19 -15.33 51.51
N LEU A 22 37.10 -14.73 50.32
CA LEU A 22 37.48 -15.25 48.99
C LEU A 22 37.01 -16.66 48.58
N VAL A 23 36.03 -16.70 47.66
CA VAL A 23 36.24 -17.09 46.25
C VAL A 23 35.12 -16.43 45.43
N CYS A 24 35.45 -15.39 44.66
CA CYS A 24 34.57 -14.86 43.62
C CYS A 24 34.69 -15.74 42.37
N VAL A 25 33.85 -16.77 42.25
CA VAL A 25 33.52 -17.29 40.91
C VAL A 25 32.49 -16.32 40.34
N ALA A 26 32.94 -15.45 39.43
CA ALA A 26 32.07 -14.71 38.56
C ALA A 26 31.35 -15.71 37.64
N VAL A 27 30.17 -16.17 38.06
CA VAL A 27 29.20 -16.77 37.14
C VAL A 27 28.68 -15.62 36.31
N ALA A 28 29.35 -15.35 35.20
CA ALA A 28 28.79 -14.63 34.08
C ALA A 28 27.58 -15.43 33.60
N GLY A 29 26.42 -15.17 34.20
CA GLY A 29 25.14 -15.67 33.73
C GLY A 29 24.85 -15.01 32.40
N THR A 30 25.37 -15.58 31.32
CA THR A 30 24.80 -15.44 29.98
C THR A 30 23.36 -15.92 30.09
N LEU A 31 22.42 -14.98 30.24
CA LEU A 31 21.03 -15.17 29.88
C LEU A 31 20.99 -15.42 28.37
N ASN A 32 21.35 -16.65 27.97
CA ASN A 32 20.92 -17.21 26.71
C ASN A 32 19.40 -17.29 26.81
N PHE A 33 18.73 -16.28 26.28
CA PHE A 33 17.36 -16.45 25.83
C PHE A 33 17.42 -17.54 24.77
N ALA A 34 17.22 -18.79 25.18
CA ALA A 34 16.79 -19.84 24.29
C ALA A 34 15.43 -19.38 23.78
N VAL A 35 15.44 -18.65 22.66
CA VAL A 35 14.28 -18.47 21.81
C VAL A 35 13.98 -19.88 21.33
N ALA A 36 13.18 -20.63 22.09
CA ALA A 36 12.55 -21.83 21.58
C ALA A 36 11.79 -21.39 20.33
N ALA A 37 12.29 -21.80 19.18
CA ALA A 37 11.72 -21.45 17.90
C ALA A 37 10.31 -22.03 17.83
N ILE A 38 9.31 -21.18 18.02
CA ILE A 38 7.90 -21.52 17.83
C ILE A 38 7.59 -21.61 16.30
N GLY A 39 8.56 -21.30 15.43
CA GLY A 39 8.51 -21.63 14.00
C GLY A 39 9.57 -22.69 13.67
N GLY A 40 9.21 -23.72 12.91
CA GLY A 40 10.17 -24.71 12.39
C GLY A 40 11.28 -24.06 11.56
N GLU A 41 12.33 -24.83 11.23
CA GLU A 41 13.35 -24.33 10.30
C GLU A 41 12.73 -23.99 8.93
N PRO A 42 13.10 -22.84 8.31
CA PRO A 42 12.62 -22.50 6.98
C PRO A 42 12.95 -23.59 5.96
N GLY A 43 11.95 -23.98 5.18
CA GLY A 43 12.07 -24.94 4.11
C GLY A 43 12.98 -24.46 2.97
N LYS A 44 13.32 -25.37 2.05
CA LYS A 44 14.18 -25.06 0.90
C LYS A 44 13.58 -23.95 0.02
N ALA A 45 12.28 -24.03 -0.25
CA ALA A 45 11.56 -23.03 -1.05
C ALA A 45 11.59 -21.65 -0.38
N ALA A 46 11.31 -21.58 0.93
CA ALA A 46 11.40 -20.34 1.72
C ALA A 46 12.78 -19.69 1.64
N ARG A 47 13.87 -20.47 1.76
CA ARG A 47 15.24 -19.93 1.61
C ARG A 47 15.51 -19.38 0.22
N GLN A 48 15.03 -20.05 -0.83
CA GLN A 48 15.22 -19.59 -2.21
C GLN A 48 14.42 -18.33 -2.53
N VAL A 49 13.15 -18.28 -2.12
CA VAL A 49 12.30 -17.11 -2.36
C VAL A 49 12.76 -15.92 -1.52
N ALA A 50 13.26 -16.13 -0.30
CA ALA A 50 13.72 -15.05 0.56
C ALA A 50 14.88 -14.24 -0.03
N GLU A 51 15.82 -14.90 -0.71
CA GLU A 51 16.90 -14.22 -1.42
C GLU A 51 16.36 -13.29 -2.51
N ARG A 52 15.37 -13.77 -3.29
CA ARG A 52 14.70 -12.97 -4.32
C ARG A 52 13.90 -11.83 -3.71
N ILE A 53 13.07 -12.10 -2.70
CA ILE A 53 12.27 -11.07 -2.00
C ILE A 53 13.18 -9.95 -1.50
N ARG A 54 14.29 -10.29 -0.84
CA ARG A 54 15.25 -9.30 -0.34
C ARG A 54 15.90 -8.52 -1.47
N HIS A 55 16.31 -9.19 -2.55
CA HIS A 55 16.89 -8.53 -3.71
C HIS A 55 15.92 -7.50 -4.32
N GLU A 56 14.70 -7.92 -4.65
CA GLU A 56 13.70 -7.07 -5.31
C GLU A 56 13.23 -5.92 -4.41
N ALA A 57 13.04 -6.16 -3.11
CA ALA A 57 12.66 -5.09 -2.19
C ALA A 57 13.70 -3.96 -2.10
N LEU A 58 14.99 -4.29 -2.28
CA LEU A 58 16.10 -3.35 -2.15
C LEU A 58 16.55 -2.73 -3.47
N LEU A 59 16.13 -3.26 -4.62
CA LEU A 59 16.50 -2.69 -5.91
C LEU A 59 15.99 -1.24 -6.04
N PRO A 60 16.74 -0.33 -6.68
CA PRO A 60 16.24 1.00 -7.03
C PRO A 60 15.12 0.88 -8.09
N PRO A 61 14.10 1.76 -8.08
CA PRO A 61 12.96 1.67 -9.01
C PRO A 61 13.33 1.68 -10.50
N ASN A 62 14.34 2.48 -10.89
CA ASN A 62 14.81 2.66 -12.27
C ASN A 62 16.32 2.37 -12.38
N GLY A 63 16.78 1.28 -11.78
CA GLY A 63 18.18 0.87 -11.82
C GLY A 63 18.59 0.17 -13.13
N PRO A 64 19.89 -0.16 -13.27
CA PRO A 64 20.38 -0.91 -14.44
C PRO A 64 19.79 -2.33 -14.54
N ALA A 65 19.34 -2.92 -13.43
CA ALA A 65 18.62 -4.20 -13.41
C ALA A 65 17.13 -4.08 -13.81
N GLY A 66 16.70 -2.90 -14.28
CA GLY A 66 15.31 -2.59 -14.60
C GLY A 66 14.43 -2.47 -13.36
N ARG A 67 13.11 -2.50 -13.58
CA ARG A 67 12.12 -2.40 -12.49
C ARG A 67 12.17 -3.62 -11.55
N PRO A 68 12.11 -3.41 -10.22
CA PRO A 68 12.00 -4.50 -9.26
C PRO A 68 10.73 -5.33 -9.50
N LEU A 69 10.82 -6.65 -9.35
CA LEU A 69 9.68 -7.57 -9.49
C LEU A 69 8.68 -7.37 -8.35
N PRO A 70 7.38 -7.64 -8.58
CA PRO A 70 6.35 -7.35 -7.60
C PRO A 70 6.38 -8.33 -6.43
N LEU A 71 5.90 -7.89 -5.28
CA LEU A 71 5.68 -8.71 -4.08
C LEU A 71 4.21 -8.63 -3.64
N VAL A 72 3.71 -9.66 -2.96
CA VAL A 72 2.36 -9.62 -2.36
C VAL A 72 2.43 -9.17 -0.91
N SER A 73 1.51 -8.30 -0.49
CA SER A 73 1.33 -7.93 0.92
C SER A 73 -0.15 -7.74 1.24
N HIS A 74 -0.48 -7.41 2.49
CA HIS A 74 -1.86 -7.34 2.94
C HIS A 74 -2.12 -6.25 4.00
N TRP A 75 -3.37 -5.77 4.11
CA TRP A 75 -3.83 -4.82 5.13
C TRP A 75 -4.46 -5.47 6.38
N ASN A 76 -4.99 -6.70 6.24
CA ASN A 76 -5.40 -7.54 7.36
C ASN A 76 -4.16 -8.23 7.95
N MET A 77 -3.87 -7.90 9.19
CA MET A 77 -2.66 -8.34 9.88
C MET A 77 -2.84 -9.65 10.63
N GLY A 78 -4.01 -10.29 10.52
CA GLY A 78 -4.28 -11.57 11.18
C GLY A 78 -4.38 -11.51 12.69
N SER A 79 -4.36 -10.32 13.30
CA SER A 79 -4.36 -10.15 14.76
C SER A 79 -5.63 -10.62 15.45
N GLN A 80 -6.69 -10.93 14.68
CA GLN A 80 -7.95 -11.48 15.16
C GLN A 80 -8.04 -13.01 15.01
N GLY A 81 -6.99 -13.69 14.52
CA GLY A 81 -6.93 -15.16 14.46
C GLY A 81 -7.83 -15.82 13.42
N ARG A 82 -8.23 -15.10 12.36
CA ARG A 82 -9.18 -15.59 11.33
C ARG A 82 -8.52 -15.98 10.00
N GLY A 83 -7.32 -16.58 10.06
CA GLY A 83 -6.62 -17.13 8.89
C GLY A 83 -5.53 -16.24 8.26
N TRP A 84 -5.59 -14.91 8.38
CA TRP A 84 -4.53 -14.00 7.87
C TRP A 84 -3.29 -13.90 8.78
N THR A 85 -3.03 -14.95 9.57
CA THR A 85 -2.12 -14.91 10.72
C THR A 85 -0.64 -14.83 10.30
N PRO A 86 0.27 -14.46 11.22
CA PRO A 86 1.70 -14.61 10.98
C PRO A 86 2.12 -16.04 10.60
N GLN A 87 1.41 -17.06 11.09
CA GLN A 87 1.60 -18.46 10.72
C GLN A 87 1.31 -18.71 9.24
N TYR A 88 0.18 -18.21 8.73
CA TYR A 88 -0.17 -18.32 7.31
C TYR A 88 0.87 -17.69 6.39
N GLN A 89 1.50 -16.59 6.82
CA GLN A 89 2.59 -15.97 6.05
C GLN A 89 3.84 -16.87 5.97
N MET A 90 4.17 -17.61 7.03
CA MET A 90 5.26 -18.59 6.99
C MET A 90 4.93 -19.75 6.05
N GLU A 91 3.69 -20.23 6.06
CA GLU A 91 3.20 -21.25 5.11
C GLU A 91 3.35 -20.78 3.67
N LEU A 92 2.96 -19.55 3.35
CA LEU A 92 3.13 -18.98 2.01
C LEU A 92 4.60 -18.93 1.58
N LEU A 93 5.51 -18.57 2.49
CA LEU A 93 6.96 -18.56 2.20
C LEU A 93 7.48 -19.99 1.98
N ASP A 94 7.05 -20.97 2.77
CA ASP A 94 7.41 -22.38 2.61
C ASP A 94 6.82 -22.99 1.33
N GLU A 95 5.69 -22.48 0.84
CA GLU A 95 5.12 -22.79 -0.47
C GLU A 95 5.85 -22.08 -1.63
N GLY A 96 6.74 -21.13 -1.34
CA GLY A 96 7.58 -20.45 -2.32
C GLY A 96 6.99 -19.16 -2.90
N HIS A 97 5.94 -18.62 -2.29
CA HIS A 97 5.29 -17.37 -2.72
C HIS A 97 6.14 -16.13 -2.41
N HIS A 98 6.12 -15.15 -3.32
CA HIS A 98 6.91 -13.91 -3.20
C HIS A 98 6.16 -12.84 -2.39
N ILE A 99 6.07 -13.05 -1.07
CA ILE A 99 5.40 -12.11 -0.17
C ILE A 99 6.36 -11.10 0.49
N LEU A 100 5.87 -9.90 0.78
CA LEU A 100 6.45 -8.94 1.72
C LEU A 100 5.72 -9.09 3.07
N PRO A 101 6.33 -9.76 4.08
CA PRO A 101 5.70 -10.02 5.37
C PRO A 101 5.06 -8.77 5.99
N TRP A 102 3.85 -8.94 6.50
CA TRP A 102 2.99 -7.86 7.00
C TRP A 102 2.57 -8.12 8.45
N LEU A 103 2.86 -7.17 9.33
CA LEU A 103 2.64 -7.26 10.78
C LEU A 103 1.85 -6.08 11.35
N GLY A 104 0.96 -6.34 12.31
CA GLY A 104 0.28 -5.28 13.04
C GLY A 104 1.28 -4.38 13.77
N TRP A 105 0.92 -3.12 13.97
CA TRP A 105 1.76 -2.18 14.70
C TRP A 105 2.08 -2.69 16.12
N PRO A 106 3.37 -2.78 16.52
CA PRO A 106 3.76 -3.17 17.87
C PRO A 106 3.20 -2.18 18.89
N SER A 107 2.39 -2.65 19.83
CA SER A 107 1.75 -1.79 20.83
C SER A 107 1.69 -2.45 22.21
N GLY A 108 1.56 -1.61 23.24
CA GLY A 108 1.50 -2.03 24.63
C GLY A 108 2.86 -2.29 25.26
N ASN A 109 2.84 -2.92 26.44
CA ASN A 109 4.04 -3.28 27.19
C ASN A 109 4.09 -4.81 27.39
N PRO A 110 4.93 -5.54 26.63
CA PRO A 110 5.10 -6.98 26.80
C PRO A 110 5.59 -7.38 28.20
N ASP A 111 6.32 -6.50 28.89
CA ASP A 111 6.88 -6.76 30.21
C ASP A 111 5.89 -6.48 31.36
N LYS A 112 4.65 -6.07 31.04
CA LYS A 112 3.65 -5.70 32.05
C LYS A 112 3.23 -6.88 32.92
N ASP A 113 2.93 -8.01 32.30
CA ASP A 113 2.48 -9.24 32.95
C ASP A 113 2.63 -10.44 32.02
N VAL A 114 2.54 -11.66 32.56
CA VAL A 114 2.71 -12.92 31.81
C VAL A 114 1.74 -13.01 30.62
N LYS A 115 0.50 -12.50 30.75
CA LYS A 115 -0.47 -12.56 29.66
C LYS A 115 -0.11 -11.59 28.54
N ALA A 116 0.42 -10.42 28.86
CA ALA A 116 0.92 -9.45 27.88
C ALA A 116 2.13 -10.01 27.13
N ALA A 117 3.08 -10.62 27.85
CA ALA A 117 4.22 -11.32 27.25
C ALA A 117 3.76 -12.45 26.32
N GLN A 118 2.82 -13.29 26.76
CA GLN A 118 2.30 -14.39 25.96
C GLN A 118 1.64 -13.89 24.66
N ARG A 119 0.71 -12.93 24.74
CA ARG A 119 0.05 -12.38 23.55
C ARG A 119 1.04 -11.76 22.56
N PHE A 120 2.07 -11.08 23.06
CA PHE A 120 3.12 -10.52 22.21
C PHE A 120 3.91 -11.64 21.53
N ASN A 121 4.34 -12.66 22.28
CA ASN A 121 5.12 -13.77 21.76
C ASN A 121 4.35 -14.61 20.74
N ASP A 122 3.08 -14.91 21.02
CA ASP A 122 2.20 -15.68 20.13
C ASP A 122 2.05 -15.03 18.75
N TYR A 123 2.08 -13.69 18.71
CA TYR A 123 1.89 -12.95 17.47
C TYR A 123 3.20 -12.63 16.75
N TYR A 124 4.22 -12.12 17.45
CA TYR A 124 5.42 -11.58 16.81
C TYR A 124 6.58 -12.57 16.70
N THR A 125 6.81 -13.40 17.73
CA THR A 125 8.09 -14.11 17.88
C THR A 125 8.35 -15.12 16.76
N GLY A 126 7.32 -15.90 16.36
CA GLY A 126 7.44 -16.88 15.29
C GLY A 126 7.85 -16.25 13.96
N LEU A 127 7.02 -15.35 13.43
CA LEU A 127 7.27 -14.74 12.13
C LEU A 127 8.49 -13.83 12.12
N LEU A 128 8.77 -13.04 13.17
CA LEU A 128 9.98 -12.20 13.20
C LEU A 128 11.26 -13.04 13.31
N GLY A 129 11.24 -14.14 14.07
CA GLY A 129 12.34 -15.09 14.11
C GLY A 129 12.59 -15.72 12.73
N TYR A 130 11.51 -16.14 12.06
CA TYR A 130 11.55 -16.68 10.70
C TYR A 130 12.10 -15.66 9.69
N CYS A 131 11.60 -14.42 9.72
CA CYS A 131 12.09 -13.33 8.88
C CYS A 131 13.57 -13.02 9.14
N ARG A 132 14.01 -13.07 10.40
CA ARG A 132 15.43 -12.87 10.74
C ARG A 132 16.31 -13.97 10.17
N MET A 133 15.92 -15.23 10.30
CA MET A 133 16.67 -16.37 9.75
C MET A 133 16.84 -16.23 8.22
N LEU A 134 15.82 -15.72 7.55
CA LEU A 134 15.78 -15.52 6.11
C LEU A 134 16.27 -14.14 5.65
N ARG A 135 16.59 -13.25 6.59
CA ARG A 135 16.91 -11.83 6.35
C ARG A 135 15.85 -11.15 5.47
N LEU A 136 14.57 -11.37 5.73
CA LEU A 136 13.47 -10.80 4.93
C LEU A 136 13.23 -9.32 5.28
N PRO A 137 12.83 -8.49 4.31
CA PRO A 137 12.20 -7.20 4.58
C PRO A 137 10.86 -7.42 5.33
N ILE A 138 10.44 -6.43 6.13
CA ILE A 138 9.17 -6.51 6.89
C ILE A 138 8.37 -5.23 6.78
N SER A 139 7.06 -5.34 6.89
CA SER A 139 6.12 -4.20 6.83
C SER A 139 5.24 -4.19 8.07
N PHE A 140 5.18 -3.04 8.76
CA PHE A 140 4.24 -2.80 9.85
C PHE A 140 3.11 -1.89 9.42
N ARG A 141 1.88 -2.35 9.58
CA ARG A 141 0.69 -1.55 9.30
C ARG A 141 0.33 -0.73 10.54
N GLY A 142 0.53 0.57 10.44
CA GLY A 142 0.18 1.58 11.44
C GLY A 142 -1.27 2.06 11.36
N THR A 143 -1.57 3.07 12.16
CA THR A 143 -2.82 3.85 12.10
C THR A 143 -2.58 5.15 11.34
N GLN A 144 -3.39 6.18 11.56
CA GLN A 144 -3.07 7.56 11.19
C GLN A 144 -2.32 8.19 12.38
N TRP A 145 -0.98 8.23 12.35
CA TRP A 145 -0.17 8.62 13.51
C TRP A 145 -0.47 10.06 13.94
N GLU A 146 -0.55 10.96 12.99
CA GLU A 146 -0.85 12.38 13.15
C GLU A 146 -2.26 12.66 13.71
N ALA A 147 -3.20 11.72 13.62
CA ALA A 147 -4.56 11.90 14.15
C ALA A 147 -4.59 12.08 15.68
N MET A 148 -3.54 11.66 16.40
CA MET A 148 -3.45 11.93 17.84
C MET A 148 -3.40 13.43 18.15
N LEU A 149 -2.87 14.25 17.23
CA LEU A 149 -2.65 15.69 17.41
C LEU A 149 -3.97 16.50 17.37
N VAL A 150 -5.10 15.88 17.02
CA VAL A 150 -6.43 16.53 17.06
C VAL A 150 -7.31 16.01 18.21
N LYS A 151 -6.76 15.15 19.07
CA LYS A 151 -7.44 14.71 20.29
C LYS A 151 -7.64 15.89 21.25
N LYS A 152 -8.53 15.69 22.23
CA LYS A 152 -8.95 16.71 23.19
C LYS A 152 -7.76 17.45 23.83
N ASP A 153 -6.80 16.70 24.38
CA ASP A 153 -5.66 17.26 25.11
C ASP A 153 -4.80 18.20 24.24
N TYR A 154 -4.67 17.94 22.95
CA TYR A 154 -3.97 18.82 22.01
C TYR A 154 -4.78 20.06 21.63
N ARG A 155 -6.11 19.93 21.60
CA ARG A 155 -7.04 21.04 21.29
C ARG A 155 -7.25 21.99 22.46
N GLU A 156 -6.93 21.56 23.68
CA GLU A 156 -6.99 22.38 24.89
C GLU A 156 -5.67 23.13 25.16
N LEU A 157 -4.63 22.89 24.36
CA LEU A 157 -3.40 23.67 24.40
C LEU A 157 -3.66 25.14 23.99
N PRO A 158 -2.81 26.08 24.45
CA PRO A 158 -2.80 27.45 23.95
C PRO A 158 -2.76 27.51 22.41
N PRO A 159 -3.39 28.50 21.75
CA PRO A 159 -3.49 28.57 20.29
C PRO A 159 -2.15 28.54 19.55
N ASP A 160 -1.07 29.06 20.13
CA ASP A 160 0.29 29.03 19.58
C ASP A 160 0.95 27.64 19.68
N GLN A 161 0.41 26.74 20.50
CA GLN A 161 0.91 25.36 20.71
C GLN A 161 -0.04 24.27 20.18
N CYS A 162 -1.28 24.63 19.84
CA CYS A 162 -2.29 23.70 19.35
C CYS A 162 -2.07 23.33 17.87
N PRO A 163 -1.73 22.07 17.52
CA PRO A 163 -1.50 21.66 16.13
C PRO A 163 -2.79 21.56 15.29
N ALA A 164 -3.95 21.60 15.94
CA ALA A 164 -5.25 21.59 15.29
C ALA A 164 -5.59 22.95 14.65
N VAL A 165 -6.60 22.97 13.80
CA VAL A 165 -7.13 24.19 13.18
C VAL A 165 -7.79 25.06 14.25
N ILE A 166 -7.40 26.33 14.30
CA ILE A 166 -8.05 27.37 15.09
C ILE A 166 -8.99 28.15 14.16
N SER A 167 -10.28 28.14 14.46
CA SER A 167 -11.29 28.86 13.70
C SER A 167 -11.20 30.38 13.91
N PRO A 168 -11.83 31.19 13.04
CA PRO A 168 -11.85 32.64 13.22
C PRO A 168 -12.46 33.12 14.55
N GLU A 169 -13.32 32.29 15.16
CA GLU A 169 -13.89 32.52 16.49
C GLU A 169 -12.95 32.11 17.63
N GLY A 170 -11.70 31.73 17.33
CA GLY A 170 -10.69 31.30 18.30
C GLY A 170 -10.83 29.87 18.80
N LYS A 171 -11.67 29.04 18.16
CA LYS A 171 -11.95 27.66 18.62
C LYS A 171 -11.07 26.62 17.92
N ALA A 172 -10.47 25.72 18.69
CA ALA A 172 -9.78 24.54 18.16
C ALA A 172 -10.78 23.47 17.68
N ILE A 173 -10.77 23.15 16.39
CA ILE A 173 -11.62 22.11 15.77
C ILE A 173 -10.81 20.82 15.51
N PRO A 174 -11.44 19.63 15.47
CA PRO A 174 -10.74 18.34 15.31
C PRO A 174 -10.27 18.08 13.88
N LYS A 175 -9.43 18.98 13.35
CA LYS A 175 -8.73 18.88 12.06
C LYS A 175 -7.28 19.34 12.22
N LEU A 176 -6.35 18.69 11.56
CA LEU A 176 -4.94 19.09 11.52
C LEU A 176 -4.78 20.40 10.75
N SER A 177 -3.89 21.27 11.24
CA SER A 177 -3.61 22.54 10.58
C SER A 177 -2.24 22.50 9.86
N PRO A 178 -2.20 22.74 8.54
CA PRO A 178 -0.94 22.93 7.80
C PRO A 178 -0.27 24.28 8.13
N PHE A 179 -0.89 25.09 8.99
CA PHE A 179 -0.38 26.39 9.45
C PHE A 179 -0.16 26.39 10.97
N GLY A 180 -0.37 25.25 11.65
CA GLY A 180 -0.22 25.11 13.09
C GLY A 180 1.23 24.87 13.52
N PRO A 181 1.56 25.00 14.81
CA PRO A 181 2.91 24.80 15.31
C PRO A 181 3.47 23.41 14.97
N ILE A 182 4.77 23.38 14.72
CA ILE A 182 5.48 22.19 14.24
C ILE A 182 5.93 21.29 15.39
N ASP A 183 6.26 21.84 16.56
CA ASP A 183 6.89 21.09 17.66
C ASP A 183 6.11 19.83 18.06
N LYS A 184 4.78 19.89 18.08
CA LYS A 184 3.91 18.76 18.44
C LYS A 184 3.91 17.63 17.41
N TRP A 185 4.36 17.88 16.18
CA TRP A 185 4.52 16.83 15.17
C TRP A 185 5.62 15.82 15.53
N ARG A 186 6.44 16.08 16.55
CA ARG A 186 7.39 15.10 17.11
C ARG A 186 6.74 14.09 18.05
N ASP A 187 5.62 14.42 18.67
CA ASP A 187 4.97 13.61 19.70
C ASP A 187 4.55 12.20 19.25
N PRO A 188 4.14 11.95 17.99
CA PRO A 188 3.86 10.59 17.50
C PRO A 188 5.02 9.61 17.69
N ALA A 189 6.27 10.09 17.72
CA ALA A 189 7.43 9.25 18.03
C ALA A 189 7.30 8.61 19.41
N ARG A 190 6.88 9.37 20.43
CA ARG A 190 6.72 8.87 21.80
C ARG A 190 5.56 7.88 21.91
N GLU A 191 4.44 8.19 21.28
CA GLU A 191 3.22 7.39 21.37
C GLU A 191 3.34 6.06 20.62
N TYR A 192 3.95 6.08 19.43
CA TYR A 192 3.89 4.94 18.51
C TYR A 192 5.22 4.19 18.39
N VAL A 193 6.38 4.84 18.59
CA VAL A 193 7.69 4.22 18.35
C VAL A 193 8.49 4.00 19.64
N ASP A 194 8.53 4.97 20.56
CA ASP A 194 9.20 4.83 21.85
C ASP A 194 8.38 4.00 22.85
N THR A 195 7.99 2.80 22.43
CA THR A 195 7.16 1.88 23.22
C THR A 195 7.95 0.62 23.57
N PRO A 196 7.64 -0.05 24.71
CA PRO A 196 8.28 -1.31 25.05
C PRO A 196 8.09 -2.39 23.98
N ALA A 197 6.90 -2.47 23.37
CA ALA A 197 6.63 -3.40 22.28
C ALA A 197 7.50 -3.15 21.04
N MET A 198 7.66 -1.89 20.62
CA MET A 198 8.51 -1.54 19.48
C MET A 198 9.99 -1.82 19.74
N LYS A 199 10.46 -1.59 20.98
CA LYS A 199 11.82 -1.97 21.39
C LYS A 199 12.00 -3.50 21.39
N MET A 200 10.96 -4.25 21.76
CA MET A 200 11.00 -5.71 21.78
C MET A 200 11.07 -6.32 20.37
N VAL A 201 10.32 -5.80 19.39
CA VAL A 201 10.45 -6.29 18.00
C VAL A 201 11.84 -6.00 17.40
N GLN A 202 12.46 -4.86 17.75
CA GLN A 202 13.85 -4.55 17.37
C GLN A 202 14.85 -5.52 18.00
N LYS A 203 14.59 -6.07 19.20
CA LYS A 203 15.43 -7.11 19.80
C LYS A 203 15.25 -8.47 19.11
N LEU A 204 14.02 -8.80 18.73
CA LEU A 204 13.71 -10.05 18.02
C LEU A 204 14.38 -10.09 16.64
N TYR A 205 14.32 -8.97 15.92
CA TYR A 205 14.95 -8.81 14.60
C TYR A 205 15.78 -7.51 14.56
N PRO A 206 17.07 -7.56 14.94
CA PRO A 206 17.91 -6.38 15.08
C PRO A 206 18.40 -5.79 13.76
N ASP A 207 18.45 -6.54 12.68
CA ASP A 207 19.11 -6.15 11.43
C ASP A 207 18.25 -6.39 10.18
N PRO A 208 16.97 -5.96 10.14
CA PRO A 208 16.15 -6.11 8.95
C PRO A 208 16.72 -5.31 7.78
N PRO A 209 16.74 -5.85 6.56
CA PRO A 209 17.26 -5.14 5.39
C PRO A 209 16.39 -3.94 4.99
N LEU A 210 15.09 -3.99 5.32
CA LEU A 210 14.11 -2.95 5.04
C LEU A 210 12.96 -3.09 6.05
N VAL A 211 12.47 -1.97 6.56
CA VAL A 211 11.27 -1.89 7.39
C VAL A 211 10.32 -0.88 6.77
N LEU A 212 9.13 -1.29 6.37
CA LEU A 212 8.10 -0.35 5.93
C LEU A 212 7.18 -0.01 7.10
N PHE A 213 7.05 1.26 7.42
CA PHE A 213 5.99 1.78 8.27
C PHE A 213 4.87 2.30 7.37
N VAL A 214 3.80 1.51 7.27
CA VAL A 214 2.68 1.80 6.38
C VAL A 214 1.57 2.50 7.18
N SER A 215 1.37 3.79 6.92
CA SER A 215 0.31 4.59 7.55
C SER A 215 -1.02 4.38 6.83
N ASN A 216 -2.10 4.33 7.59
CA ASN A 216 -3.45 4.40 7.02
C ASN A 216 -3.80 5.83 6.53
N ASN A 217 -3.03 6.86 6.92
CA ASN A 217 -3.03 8.22 6.33
C ASN A 217 -4.43 8.80 5.99
N GLU A 218 -5.32 8.77 6.97
CA GLU A 218 -6.71 9.23 6.86
C GLU A 218 -7.08 10.19 8.01
N ALA A 219 -6.08 10.83 8.63
CA ALA A 219 -6.35 11.80 9.68
C ALA A 219 -7.19 12.96 9.13
N PRO A 220 -8.12 13.53 9.92
CA PRO A 220 -8.89 14.68 9.49
C PRO A 220 -7.96 15.89 9.35
N ASP A 221 -7.86 16.42 8.14
CA ASP A 221 -6.99 17.54 7.78
C ASP A 221 -7.81 18.75 7.30
N LEU A 222 -7.17 19.93 7.33
CA LEU A 222 -7.72 21.12 6.70
C LEU A 222 -7.56 21.02 5.19
N ARG A 223 -8.67 21.01 4.45
CA ARG A 223 -8.64 21.03 2.99
C ARG A 223 -8.36 22.44 2.47
N TRP A 224 -7.68 22.54 1.33
CA TRP A 224 -7.29 23.83 0.74
C TRP A 224 -8.46 24.77 0.47
N HIS A 225 -9.65 24.25 0.12
CA HIS A 225 -10.82 25.08 -0.15
C HIS A 225 -11.54 25.55 1.12
N GLN A 226 -11.09 25.09 2.31
CA GLN A 226 -11.67 25.44 3.61
C GLN A 226 -10.83 26.47 4.37
N VAL A 227 -9.65 26.84 3.86
CA VAL A 227 -8.67 27.63 4.64
C VAL A 227 -9.16 29.02 5.00
N GLU A 228 -9.90 29.68 4.11
CA GLU A 228 -10.46 31.03 4.32
C GLU A 228 -11.68 31.05 5.25
N ASP A 229 -12.32 29.91 5.46
CA ASP A 229 -13.51 29.79 6.32
C ASP A 229 -13.14 29.26 7.70
N LEU A 230 -12.19 28.34 7.78
CA LEU A 230 -11.93 27.57 8.98
C LEU A 230 -10.61 27.91 9.68
N SER A 231 -9.68 28.64 9.08
CA SER A 231 -8.35 28.85 9.67
C SER A 231 -8.03 30.31 9.92
N GLN A 232 -8.06 30.72 11.19
CA GLN A 232 -7.58 32.04 11.63
C GLN A 232 -6.12 32.26 11.23
N ARG A 233 -5.26 31.25 11.41
CA ARG A 233 -3.82 31.33 11.04
C ARG A 233 -3.61 31.61 9.55
N TYR A 234 -4.40 30.98 8.68
CA TYR A 234 -4.35 31.28 7.26
C TYR A 234 -4.77 32.73 6.98
N LEU A 235 -5.87 33.18 7.60
CA LEU A 235 -6.38 34.54 7.42
C LEU A 235 -5.39 35.60 7.92
N ASP A 236 -4.75 35.36 9.06
CA ASP A 236 -3.73 36.26 9.62
C ASP A 236 -2.51 36.38 8.70
N GLN A 237 -2.10 35.26 8.08
CA GLN A 237 -0.90 35.21 7.26
C GLN A 237 -1.13 35.66 5.81
N TYR A 238 -2.28 35.34 5.22
CA TYR A 238 -2.53 35.47 3.79
C TYR A 238 -3.79 36.27 3.43
N GLY A 239 -4.67 36.58 4.38
CA GLY A 239 -5.94 37.25 4.11
C GLY A 239 -6.96 36.38 3.36
N ARG A 240 -7.98 37.03 2.79
CA ARG A 240 -9.08 36.40 2.01
C ARG A 240 -8.85 36.54 0.50
N ASP A 241 -9.71 35.88 -0.26
CA ASP A 241 -9.84 35.99 -1.72
C ASP A 241 -8.57 35.62 -2.49
N GLN A 242 -7.79 34.68 -1.93
CA GLN A 242 -6.61 34.15 -2.59
C GLN A 242 -7.00 33.17 -3.69
N THR A 243 -6.15 33.07 -4.71
CA THR A 243 -6.40 32.13 -5.82
C THR A 243 -6.38 30.68 -5.34
N ASN A 244 -7.15 29.80 -5.99
CA ASN A 244 -7.15 28.37 -5.67
C ASN A 244 -5.77 27.73 -5.87
N GLN A 245 -4.98 28.21 -6.83
CA GLN A 245 -3.60 27.77 -7.03
C GLN A 245 -2.72 28.11 -5.82
N PHE A 246 -2.81 29.35 -5.34
CA PHE A 246 -2.09 29.79 -4.14
C PHE A 246 -2.50 28.98 -2.91
N LYS A 247 -3.80 28.81 -2.66
CA LYS A 247 -4.34 28.00 -1.54
C LYS A 247 -3.82 26.57 -1.54
N ARG A 248 -3.84 25.88 -2.70
CA ARG A 248 -3.29 24.52 -2.82
C ARG A 248 -1.79 24.48 -2.52
N LYS A 249 -1.03 25.46 -3.03
CA LYS A 249 0.41 25.56 -2.83
C LYS A 249 0.77 25.69 -1.35
N VAL A 250 0.23 26.69 -0.65
CA VAL A 250 0.62 26.95 0.75
C VAL A 250 0.14 25.85 1.70
N VAL A 251 -0.99 25.18 1.40
CA VAL A 251 -1.42 23.99 2.15
C VAL A 251 -0.46 22.82 1.94
N ALA A 252 -0.06 22.57 0.70
CA ALA A 252 0.91 21.54 0.39
C ALA A 252 2.26 21.79 1.08
N GLU A 253 2.80 23.01 0.99
CA GLU A 253 4.04 23.40 1.66
C GLU A 253 3.94 23.24 3.18
N GLY A 254 2.79 23.56 3.78
CA GLY A 254 2.55 23.33 5.20
C GLY A 254 2.65 21.85 5.59
N TRP A 255 2.19 20.92 4.74
CA TRP A 255 2.38 19.49 4.96
C TRP A 255 3.82 19.04 4.72
N MET A 256 4.48 19.57 3.68
CA MET A 256 5.91 19.33 3.40
C MET A 256 6.82 19.75 4.55
N GLU A 257 6.42 20.72 5.36
CA GLU A 257 7.17 21.14 6.54
C GLU A 257 6.96 20.20 7.75
N ARG A 258 5.74 19.71 7.95
CA ARG A 258 5.32 19.03 9.20
C ARG A 258 5.62 17.54 9.23
N TYR A 259 5.32 16.84 8.14
CA TYR A 259 5.50 15.39 8.09
C TYR A 259 6.97 14.95 8.19
N PRO A 260 7.95 15.60 7.54
CA PRO A 260 9.35 15.24 7.73
C PRO A 260 9.82 15.36 9.18
N VAL A 261 9.30 16.34 9.94
CA VAL A 261 9.59 16.46 11.38
C VAL A 261 9.06 15.26 12.16
N MET A 262 7.84 14.81 11.85
CA MET A 262 7.27 13.60 12.46
C MET A 262 8.07 12.35 12.11
N PHE A 263 8.38 12.14 10.82
CA PHE A 263 9.14 10.98 10.36
C PHE A 263 10.56 10.95 10.93
N GLN A 264 11.23 12.09 11.01
CA GLN A 264 12.55 12.17 11.64
C GLN A 264 12.47 11.83 13.13
N ALA A 265 11.51 12.39 13.87
CA ALA A 265 11.33 12.07 15.29
C ALA A 265 11.02 10.58 15.52
N MET A 266 10.15 10.00 14.69
CA MET A 266 9.83 8.57 14.72
C MET A 266 11.06 7.71 14.41
N ARG A 267 11.88 8.11 13.44
CA ARG A 267 13.14 7.43 13.12
C ARG A 267 14.12 7.50 14.30
N ASP A 268 14.27 8.67 14.90
CA ASP A 268 15.21 8.89 16.02
C ASP A 268 14.83 8.11 17.29
N ALA A 269 13.53 7.86 17.50
CA ALA A 269 13.01 7.08 18.62
C ALA A 269 13.28 5.57 18.51
N LEU A 270 13.66 5.06 17.34
CA LEU A 270 14.13 3.68 17.20
C LEU A 270 15.44 3.50 18.00
N VAL A 271 15.64 2.33 18.59
CA VAL A 271 16.82 2.05 19.44
C VAL A 271 17.94 1.33 18.69
N ASN A 272 17.66 0.82 17.50
CA ASN A 272 18.60 0.08 16.68
C ASN A 272 18.99 0.87 15.41
N ASP A 273 20.29 1.03 15.15
CA ASP A 273 20.79 1.82 14.03
C ASP A 273 20.45 1.24 12.65
N ALA A 274 20.38 -0.09 12.52
CA ALA A 274 19.94 -0.73 11.28
C ALA A 274 18.46 -0.39 10.99
N TRP A 275 17.60 -0.39 12.01
CA TRP A 275 16.23 0.07 11.87
C TRP A 275 16.14 1.55 11.48
N LYS A 276 16.90 2.43 12.15
CA LYS A 276 16.96 3.86 11.81
C LYS A 276 17.33 4.09 10.36
N LYS A 277 18.30 3.33 9.85
CA LYS A 277 18.77 3.40 8.46
C LYS A 277 17.75 2.84 7.47
N ASN A 278 17.13 1.70 7.81
CA ASN A 278 16.39 0.89 6.86
C ASN A 278 14.87 1.11 6.90
N VAL A 279 14.36 1.99 7.78
CA VAL A 279 12.93 2.31 7.83
C VAL A 279 12.52 3.26 6.69
N ARG A 280 11.37 2.99 6.08
CA ARG A 280 10.69 3.87 5.12
C ARG A 280 9.25 4.12 5.54
N PHE A 281 8.77 5.35 5.38
CA PHE A 281 7.39 5.75 5.68
C PHE A 281 6.54 5.74 4.41
N VAL A 282 5.52 4.89 4.36
CA VAL A 282 4.64 4.69 3.21
C VAL A 282 3.22 5.11 3.58
N GLY A 283 2.61 5.99 2.79
CA GLY A 283 1.26 6.51 3.07
C GLY A 283 0.19 5.87 2.18
N TYR A 284 -0.90 5.40 2.80
CA TYR A 284 -2.12 5.07 2.06
C TYR A 284 -2.68 6.31 1.36
N GLY A 285 -2.95 6.19 0.06
CA GLY A 285 -3.42 7.32 -0.75
C GLY A 285 -2.42 8.48 -0.87
N ALA A 286 -1.19 8.35 -0.38
CA ALA A 286 -0.11 9.33 -0.53
C ALA A 286 0.52 9.26 -1.94
N PHE A 287 -0.34 9.33 -2.94
CA PHE A 287 -0.01 9.41 -4.35
C PHE A 287 -1.26 9.82 -5.12
N GLY A 288 -1.11 10.62 -6.18
CA GLY A 288 -2.20 10.91 -7.11
C GLY A 288 -2.28 12.37 -7.52
N PRO A 289 -3.46 12.86 -7.94
CA PRO A 289 -4.79 12.28 -7.73
C PRO A 289 -5.21 11.21 -8.75
N SER A 290 -5.97 10.20 -8.29
CA SER A 290 -6.60 9.15 -9.13
C SER A 290 -7.70 9.65 -10.08
N HIS A 291 -8.28 10.79 -9.74
CA HIS A 291 -9.40 11.41 -10.45
C HIS A 291 -8.97 12.47 -11.49
N PHE A 292 -7.67 12.56 -11.78
CA PHE A 292 -7.10 13.54 -12.69
C PHE A 292 -7.88 13.63 -14.01
N GLY A 293 -8.46 14.78 -14.30
CA GLY A 293 -9.18 15.05 -15.55
C GLY A 293 -10.59 14.47 -15.66
N ARG A 294 -11.13 13.82 -14.62
CA ARG A 294 -12.35 13.00 -14.76
C ARG A 294 -13.66 13.80 -14.84
N TRP A 295 -13.75 14.93 -14.13
CA TRP A 295 -14.88 15.89 -14.17
C TRP A 295 -14.42 17.28 -13.76
N SER A 296 -15.14 18.35 -14.10
CA SER A 296 -14.69 19.75 -13.90
C SER A 296 -14.13 20.10 -12.50
N ALA A 297 -14.72 19.55 -11.44
CA ALA A 297 -14.35 19.80 -10.04
C ALA A 297 -13.33 18.79 -9.46
N TRP A 298 -12.66 17.98 -10.30
CA TRP A 298 -11.69 16.99 -9.82
C TRP A 298 -10.56 17.63 -8.99
N LYS A 299 -10.14 18.86 -9.31
CA LYS A 299 -9.08 19.58 -8.59
C LYS A 299 -9.44 19.91 -7.13
N ASP A 300 -10.72 19.85 -6.76
CA ASP A 300 -11.18 20.16 -5.40
C ASP A 300 -10.75 19.11 -4.38
N TYR A 301 -10.40 17.94 -4.87
CA TYR A 301 -9.94 16.79 -4.10
C TYR A 301 -8.43 16.54 -4.24
N SER A 302 -7.67 17.55 -4.67
CA SER A 302 -6.23 17.46 -4.90
C SER A 302 -5.48 18.73 -4.48
N LEU A 303 -4.17 18.59 -4.27
CA LEU A 303 -3.24 19.69 -4.02
C LEU A 303 -2.38 20.02 -5.26
N ILE A 304 -2.89 19.73 -6.46
CA ILE A 304 -2.19 20.00 -7.72
C ILE A 304 -1.91 21.50 -7.89
N THR A 305 -0.71 21.80 -8.37
CA THR A 305 -0.28 23.13 -8.80
C THR A 305 0.39 23.03 -10.18
N ASP A 306 0.94 24.14 -10.69
CA ASP A 306 1.80 24.07 -11.88
C ASP A 306 3.20 23.53 -11.55
N GLU A 307 3.56 23.40 -10.27
CA GLU A 307 4.85 22.87 -9.82
C GLU A 307 4.81 21.34 -9.74
N TRP A 308 3.71 20.76 -9.24
CA TRP A 308 3.56 19.31 -9.05
C TRP A 308 2.13 18.81 -9.28
N THR A 309 1.98 17.54 -9.66
CA THR A 309 0.67 16.86 -9.62
C THR A 309 0.21 16.51 -8.20
N SER A 310 1.13 16.16 -7.31
CA SER A 310 0.89 15.98 -5.87
C SER A 310 2.14 16.37 -5.05
N PRO A 311 1.98 16.86 -3.82
CA PRO A 311 3.10 17.06 -2.92
C PRO A 311 3.63 15.78 -2.26
N ASP A 312 2.97 14.63 -2.43
CA ASP A 312 3.21 13.43 -1.61
C ASP A 312 4.65 12.90 -1.67
N TRP A 313 5.32 12.98 -2.83
CA TRP A 313 6.73 12.55 -2.98
C TRP A 313 7.75 13.51 -2.36
N HIS A 314 7.31 14.68 -1.88
CA HIS A 314 8.12 15.54 -1.02
C HIS A 314 7.93 15.22 0.48
N ILE A 315 6.91 14.43 0.80
CA ILE A 315 6.48 14.15 2.16
C ILE A 315 6.86 12.72 2.56
N TRP A 316 6.45 11.73 1.75
CA TRP A 316 6.54 10.31 2.05
C TRP A 316 7.73 9.65 1.33
N ASP A 317 8.29 8.61 1.95
CA ASP A 317 9.27 7.74 1.29
C ASP A 317 8.59 6.83 0.25
N GLY A 318 7.26 6.70 0.28
CA GLY A 318 6.48 5.91 -0.66
C GLY A 318 4.98 6.10 -0.53
N GLY A 319 4.25 5.60 -1.52
CA GLY A 319 2.80 5.70 -1.61
C GLY A 319 2.14 4.39 -1.98
N THR A 320 0.91 4.21 -1.51
CA THR A 320 0.05 3.07 -1.85
C THR A 320 -1.35 3.56 -2.23
N PRO A 321 -1.55 4.06 -3.46
CA PRO A 321 -2.86 4.54 -3.89
C PRO A 321 -3.86 3.40 -4.06
N SER A 322 -5.14 3.76 -3.97
CA SER A 322 -6.27 2.84 -4.06
C SER A 322 -6.56 2.43 -5.50
N TYR A 323 -6.08 1.26 -5.90
CA TYR A 323 -6.53 0.58 -7.13
C TYR A 323 -7.80 -0.22 -6.82
N TYR A 324 -8.91 0.50 -6.65
CA TYR A 324 -10.13 -0.01 -6.01
C TYR A 324 -11.35 0.01 -6.92
N THR A 325 -12.19 -1.00 -6.80
CA THR A 325 -13.56 -1.01 -7.34
C THR A 325 -14.55 -0.60 -6.25
N HIS A 326 -14.51 0.67 -5.84
CA HIS A 326 -15.27 1.22 -4.72
C HIS A 326 -16.78 0.89 -4.71
N ASN A 327 -17.32 0.41 -3.59
CA ASN A 327 -18.77 0.21 -3.41
C ASN A 327 -19.59 1.49 -3.24
N TRP A 328 -18.96 2.63 -2.93
CA TRP A 328 -19.66 3.91 -2.69
C TRP A 328 -19.79 4.79 -3.94
N CYS A 329 -19.30 4.36 -5.10
CA CYS A 329 -19.51 5.05 -6.36
C CYS A 329 -19.90 4.07 -7.48
N ALA A 330 -20.31 4.62 -8.62
CA ALA A 330 -20.82 3.82 -9.73
C ALA A 330 -19.72 3.14 -10.56
N ASN A 331 -18.44 3.23 -10.15
CA ASN A 331 -17.37 2.62 -10.92
C ASN A 331 -17.61 1.11 -11.15
N ARG A 332 -17.14 0.63 -12.29
CA ARG A 332 -17.21 -0.76 -12.73
C ARG A 332 -15.88 -1.09 -13.38
N ASP A 333 -15.41 -2.32 -13.20
CA ASP A 333 -14.19 -2.84 -13.86
C ASP A 333 -14.34 -2.99 -15.38
N HIS A 334 -15.54 -2.84 -15.93
CA HIS A 334 -15.83 -2.92 -17.37
C HIS A 334 -16.28 -1.60 -17.99
N TRP A 335 -16.19 -0.47 -17.27
CA TRP A 335 -16.55 0.85 -17.80
C TRP A 335 -15.34 1.73 -18.04
N VAL A 336 -15.54 2.81 -18.81
CA VAL A 336 -14.60 3.94 -18.85
C VAL A 336 -14.36 4.50 -17.45
N TRP A 337 -15.38 4.55 -16.60
CA TRP A 337 -15.22 4.81 -15.17
C TRP A 337 -14.81 3.54 -14.41
N SER A 338 -13.66 2.99 -14.77
CA SER A 338 -12.98 1.90 -14.06
C SER A 338 -11.72 2.40 -13.35
N THR A 339 -11.20 1.61 -12.41
CA THR A 339 -9.86 1.86 -11.86
C THR A 339 -8.75 1.61 -12.90
N GLN A 340 -9.00 0.75 -13.89
CA GLN A 340 -8.08 0.47 -14.99
C GLN A 340 -7.83 1.71 -15.86
N VAL A 341 -8.89 2.42 -16.25
CA VAL A 341 -8.75 3.71 -16.96
C VAL A 341 -8.17 4.79 -16.05
N GLN A 342 -8.65 4.92 -14.81
CA GLN A 342 -8.13 5.93 -13.86
C GLN A 342 -6.62 5.84 -13.66
N SER A 343 -6.12 4.63 -13.47
CA SER A 343 -4.71 4.37 -13.14
C SER A 343 -3.74 4.65 -14.29
N MET A 344 -4.21 4.78 -15.53
CA MET A 344 -3.35 5.25 -16.63
C MET A 344 -2.83 6.67 -16.40
N ASN A 345 -3.52 7.46 -15.57
CA ASN A 345 -3.05 8.78 -15.14
C ASN A 345 -1.89 8.74 -14.14
N TRP A 346 -1.61 7.60 -13.54
CA TRP A 346 -0.53 7.48 -12.56
C TRP A 346 0.85 7.35 -13.21
N ILE A 347 0.93 6.96 -14.49
CA ILE A 347 2.22 6.71 -15.16
C ILE A 347 3.12 7.96 -15.15
N PHE A 348 2.62 9.08 -15.68
CA PHE A 348 3.39 10.31 -15.69
C PHE A 348 3.56 10.94 -14.30
N GLN A 349 2.62 10.70 -13.38
CA GLN A 349 2.74 11.16 -11.98
C GLN A 349 3.85 10.39 -11.27
N LEU A 350 4.03 9.11 -11.59
CA LEU A 350 5.09 8.27 -11.04
C LEU A 350 6.47 8.71 -11.56
N GLU A 351 6.54 9.14 -12.82
CA GLU A 351 7.73 9.79 -13.37
C GLU A 351 8.06 11.11 -12.66
N GLU A 352 7.06 11.94 -12.33
CA GLU A 352 7.28 13.13 -11.49
C GLU A 352 7.79 12.74 -10.10
N ALA A 353 7.18 11.74 -9.46
CA ALA A 353 7.59 11.25 -8.14
C ALA A 353 9.05 10.81 -8.12
N TRP A 354 9.49 10.00 -9.09
CA TRP A 354 10.88 9.53 -9.17
C TRP A 354 11.89 10.61 -9.57
N LYS A 355 11.47 11.68 -10.24
CA LYS A 355 12.34 12.84 -10.47
C LYS A 355 12.66 13.57 -9.17
N VAL A 356 11.72 13.61 -8.22
CA VAL A 356 11.91 14.25 -6.91
C VAL A 356 12.57 13.31 -5.92
N ASN A 357 12.07 12.08 -5.81
CA ASN A 357 12.57 11.04 -4.92
C ASN A 357 12.87 9.78 -5.75
N PRO A 358 14.12 9.61 -6.22
CA PRO A 358 14.52 8.45 -7.02
C PRO A 358 14.32 7.09 -6.33
N ASP A 359 14.23 7.10 -5.00
CA ASP A 359 14.00 5.91 -4.17
C ASP A 359 12.54 5.73 -3.73
N PHE A 360 11.60 6.54 -4.25
CA PHE A 360 10.19 6.50 -3.86
C PHE A 360 9.63 5.08 -3.98
N TRP A 361 9.17 4.55 -2.84
CA TRP A 361 8.57 3.23 -2.76
C TRP A 361 7.17 3.25 -3.37
N TRP A 362 7.05 2.64 -4.54
CA TRP A 362 5.80 2.52 -5.28
C TRP A 362 5.17 1.15 -5.07
N GLU A 363 4.04 1.13 -4.37
CA GLU A 363 3.16 -0.04 -4.26
C GLU A 363 1.72 0.39 -4.57
N ILE A 364 0.79 -0.56 -4.74
CA ILE A 364 -0.64 -0.25 -4.87
C ILE A 364 -1.44 -1.02 -3.84
N SER A 365 -2.52 -0.41 -3.37
CA SER A 365 -3.53 -1.10 -2.57
C SER A 365 -4.65 -1.59 -3.47
N THR A 366 -5.04 -2.86 -3.37
CA THR A 366 -6.14 -3.44 -4.15
C THR A 366 -7.33 -3.77 -3.27
N TRP A 367 -8.53 -3.46 -3.76
CA TRP A 367 -9.79 -3.82 -3.11
C TRP A 367 -10.90 -3.92 -4.15
N ASP A 368 -11.61 -5.05 -4.14
CA ASP A 368 -12.71 -5.33 -5.04
C ASP A 368 -14.03 -4.63 -4.65
N GLY A 369 -14.05 -3.86 -3.57
CA GLY A 369 -15.23 -3.13 -3.11
C GLY A 369 -16.17 -3.95 -2.21
N ASN A 370 -15.78 -5.13 -1.77
CA ASN A 370 -16.65 -5.97 -0.97
C ASN A 370 -16.53 -5.69 0.53
N GLY A 371 -17.61 -5.19 1.13
CA GLY A 371 -17.78 -4.97 2.57
C GLY A 371 -19.04 -5.65 3.09
N GLY A 372 -18.91 -6.41 4.19
CA GLY A 372 -20.04 -7.11 4.84
C GLY A 372 -20.60 -8.31 4.08
N TRP A 373 -20.20 -8.52 2.82
CA TRP A 373 -20.47 -9.71 2.01
C TRP A 373 -19.20 -10.56 1.88
N THR A 374 -19.34 -11.86 1.72
CA THR A 374 -18.23 -12.78 1.38
C THR A 374 -18.64 -13.69 0.22
N PRO A 375 -17.69 -14.29 -0.53
CA PRO A 375 -18.00 -15.20 -1.64
C PRO A 375 -18.86 -16.41 -1.29
N ALA A 376 -18.91 -16.80 -0.01
CA ALA A 376 -19.76 -17.87 0.49
C ALA A 376 -21.21 -17.43 0.76
N MET A 377 -21.53 -16.14 0.65
CA MET A 377 -22.85 -15.59 0.91
C MET A 377 -23.65 -15.43 -0.39
N GLU A 378 -24.94 -15.76 -0.33
CA GLU A 378 -25.89 -15.45 -1.41
C GLU A 378 -26.09 -13.95 -1.59
N TYR A 379 -26.70 -13.58 -2.73
CA TYR A 379 -27.11 -12.21 -2.99
C TYR A 379 -28.05 -11.69 -1.89
N SER A 380 -27.80 -10.48 -1.42
CA SER A 380 -28.68 -9.76 -0.51
C SER A 380 -28.88 -8.31 -0.99
N PRO A 381 -30.13 -7.86 -1.23
CA PRO A 381 -30.43 -6.47 -1.57
C PRO A 381 -29.90 -5.46 -0.56
N ASP A 382 -29.87 -5.82 0.73
CA ASP A 382 -29.40 -4.97 1.83
C ASP A 382 -27.89 -4.69 1.77
N LEU A 383 -27.15 -5.54 1.06
CA LEU A 383 -25.71 -5.43 0.90
C LEU A 383 -25.30 -4.68 -0.37
N VAL A 384 -26.21 -4.30 -1.27
CA VAL A 384 -25.89 -3.62 -2.54
C VAL A 384 -25.08 -2.33 -2.34
N LYS A 385 -25.33 -1.57 -1.26
CA LYS A 385 -24.56 -0.35 -0.95
C LYS A 385 -23.20 -0.63 -0.30
N LYS A 386 -22.98 -1.85 0.20
CA LYS A 386 -21.77 -2.26 0.95
C LYS A 386 -20.89 -3.24 0.19
N SER A 387 -21.40 -3.88 -0.85
CA SER A 387 -20.72 -4.94 -1.60
C SER A 387 -20.81 -4.67 -3.09
N LYS A 388 -19.64 -4.50 -3.73
CA LYS A 388 -19.56 -4.38 -5.18
C LYS A 388 -20.01 -5.67 -5.87
N ALA A 389 -19.74 -6.84 -5.30
CA ALA A 389 -20.26 -8.12 -5.80
C ALA A 389 -21.79 -8.14 -5.82
N CYS A 390 -22.47 -7.62 -4.80
CA CYS A 390 -23.93 -7.51 -4.81
C CYS A 390 -24.44 -6.49 -5.85
N GLN A 391 -23.68 -5.42 -6.14
CA GLN A 391 -23.99 -4.53 -7.26
C GLN A 391 -23.90 -5.27 -8.60
N TYR A 392 -22.85 -6.06 -8.81
CA TYR A 392 -22.71 -6.87 -10.01
C TYR A 392 -23.84 -7.90 -10.16
N MET A 393 -24.20 -8.62 -9.09
CA MET A 393 -25.32 -9.57 -9.11
C MET A 393 -26.65 -8.92 -9.46
N LYS A 394 -26.90 -7.71 -8.92
CA LYS A 394 -28.08 -6.91 -9.29
C LYS A 394 -28.07 -6.55 -10.78
N ASP A 395 -26.90 -6.31 -11.34
CA ASP A 395 -26.69 -6.00 -12.77
C ASP A 395 -26.65 -7.28 -13.64
N GLY A 396 -26.97 -8.47 -13.09
CA GLY A 396 -26.97 -9.75 -13.81
C GLY A 396 -25.57 -10.34 -14.05
N GLN A 397 -24.56 -9.88 -13.31
CA GLN A 397 -23.16 -10.26 -13.47
C GLN A 397 -22.63 -11.03 -12.26
N THR A 398 -21.57 -11.82 -12.48
CA THR A 398 -20.82 -12.50 -11.42
C THR A 398 -19.39 -11.99 -11.36
N TYR A 399 -18.88 -11.79 -10.14
CA TYR A 399 -17.47 -11.46 -9.89
C TYR A 399 -16.72 -12.72 -9.44
N THR A 400 -16.05 -13.38 -10.39
CA THR A 400 -15.32 -14.64 -10.16
C THR A 400 -13.85 -14.39 -9.84
N PRO A 401 -13.13 -15.39 -9.28
CA PRO A 401 -11.68 -15.35 -9.18
C PRO A 401 -10.99 -15.00 -10.51
N ASP A 402 -11.42 -15.59 -11.64
CA ASP A 402 -10.85 -15.29 -12.96
C ASP A 402 -11.01 -13.82 -13.36
N ARG A 403 -12.18 -13.24 -13.14
CA ARG A 403 -12.42 -11.80 -13.39
C ARG A 403 -11.52 -10.93 -12.50
N CYS A 404 -11.32 -11.35 -11.25
CA CYS A 404 -10.39 -10.69 -10.33
C CYS A 404 -8.94 -10.78 -10.82
N LEU A 405 -8.51 -11.94 -11.30
CA LEU A 405 -7.18 -12.13 -11.89
C LEU A 405 -6.95 -11.20 -13.09
N GLY A 406 -7.91 -11.12 -14.02
CA GLY A 406 -7.84 -10.23 -15.18
C GLY A 406 -7.67 -8.77 -14.77
N TRP A 407 -8.51 -8.32 -13.83
CA TRP A 407 -8.47 -6.98 -13.26
C TRP A 407 -7.14 -6.66 -12.54
N LEU A 408 -6.63 -7.60 -11.74
CA LEU A 408 -5.36 -7.47 -11.02
C LEU A 408 -4.18 -7.40 -12.00
N GLN A 409 -4.09 -8.35 -12.94
CA GLN A 409 -3.01 -8.40 -13.93
C GLN A 409 -2.97 -7.13 -14.77
N PHE A 410 -4.12 -6.59 -15.18
CA PHE A 410 -4.12 -5.31 -15.89
C PHE A 410 -3.51 -4.18 -15.05
N GLY A 411 -3.86 -4.06 -13.76
CA GLY A 411 -3.28 -3.04 -12.89
C GLY A 411 -1.78 -3.24 -12.65
N ILE A 412 -1.39 -4.49 -12.41
CA ILE A 412 -0.01 -4.91 -12.14
C ILE A 412 0.91 -4.61 -13.32
N TRP A 413 0.51 -4.92 -14.55
CA TRP A 413 1.34 -4.68 -15.74
C TRP A 413 1.32 -3.23 -16.22
N LEU A 414 0.23 -2.51 -15.99
CA LEU A 414 0.17 -1.08 -16.27
C LEU A 414 1.11 -0.31 -15.33
N LEU A 415 1.04 -0.59 -14.03
CA LEU A 415 1.68 0.24 -13.02
C LEU A 415 3.06 -0.27 -12.58
N ARG A 416 3.34 -1.56 -12.81
CA ARG A 416 4.53 -2.30 -12.38
C ARG A 416 4.97 -1.93 -10.95
N PRO A 417 4.08 -2.11 -9.95
CA PRO A 417 4.37 -1.76 -8.56
C PRO A 417 5.36 -2.75 -7.94
N ARG A 418 6.14 -2.30 -6.96
CA ARG A 418 7.06 -3.16 -6.20
C ARG A 418 6.32 -4.07 -5.24
N ALA A 419 5.17 -3.64 -4.73
CA ALA A 419 4.28 -4.49 -3.96
C ALA A 419 2.81 -4.24 -4.33
N VAL A 420 2.01 -5.29 -4.18
CA VAL A 420 0.55 -5.24 -4.31
C VAL A 420 -0.04 -5.63 -2.97
N ARG A 421 -0.70 -4.67 -2.31
CA ARG A 421 -1.23 -4.82 -0.96
C ARG A 421 -2.74 -5.00 -1.00
N GLU A 422 -3.20 -6.21 -0.74
CA GLU A 422 -4.64 -6.50 -0.77
C GLU A 422 -5.33 -6.01 0.51
N PHE A 423 -6.50 -5.41 0.34
CA PHE A 423 -7.33 -4.95 1.45
C PHE A 423 -8.47 -5.90 1.80
N ARG A 424 -8.40 -6.42 3.03
CA ARG A 424 -9.56 -6.86 3.82
C ARG A 424 -9.56 -6.22 5.21
N GLY A 425 -10.77 -5.99 5.74
CA GLY A 425 -10.94 -5.52 7.12
C GLY A 425 -10.40 -6.52 8.14
N SER A 426 -9.97 -6.05 9.31
CA SER A 426 -9.29 -6.87 10.33
C SER A 426 -10.08 -8.07 10.85
N THR A 427 -11.41 -8.05 10.72
CA THR A 427 -12.32 -9.12 11.17
C THR A 427 -12.74 -10.07 10.05
N VAL A 428 -12.34 -9.80 8.80
CA VAL A 428 -12.68 -10.62 7.63
C VAL A 428 -11.88 -11.92 7.66
N PRO A 429 -12.52 -13.10 7.58
CA PRO A 429 -11.82 -14.38 7.56
C PRO A 429 -11.13 -14.65 6.21
N LEU A 430 -10.05 -15.44 6.23
CA LEU A 430 -9.32 -15.86 5.02
C LEU A 430 -10.15 -16.76 4.12
N GLU A 431 -10.72 -17.85 4.67
CA GLU A 431 -11.25 -18.96 3.86
C GLU A 431 -12.22 -18.55 2.74
N PRO A 432 -13.24 -17.70 2.96
CA PRO A 432 -14.13 -17.30 1.86
C PRO A 432 -13.43 -16.48 0.77
N TRP A 433 -12.32 -15.84 1.10
CA TRP A 433 -11.55 -14.95 0.21
C TRP A 433 -10.30 -15.61 -0.36
N ARG A 434 -9.89 -16.78 0.15
CA ARG A 434 -8.70 -17.51 -0.30
C ARG A 434 -8.67 -17.68 -1.82
N PRO A 435 -9.77 -18.08 -2.51
CA PRO A 435 -9.75 -18.22 -3.96
C PRO A 435 -9.46 -16.92 -4.73
N PHE A 436 -9.71 -15.74 -4.14
CA PHE A 436 -9.41 -14.44 -4.74
C PHE A 436 -7.99 -13.98 -4.38
N PHE A 437 -7.55 -14.24 -3.15
CA PHE A 437 -6.18 -13.93 -2.73
C PHE A 437 -5.14 -14.79 -3.47
N ASP A 438 -5.46 -16.06 -3.73
CA ASP A 438 -4.62 -16.96 -4.51
C ASP A 438 -4.42 -16.45 -5.95
N GLN A 439 -5.39 -15.71 -6.52
CA GLN A 439 -5.22 -15.05 -7.83
C GLN A 439 -4.18 -13.92 -7.77
N LEU A 440 -4.06 -13.23 -6.64
CA LEU A 440 -3.03 -12.22 -6.46
C LEU A 440 -1.64 -12.87 -6.32
N LEU A 441 -1.53 -13.94 -5.55
CA LEU A 441 -0.30 -14.74 -5.45
C LEU A 441 0.13 -15.21 -6.84
N LEU A 442 -0.78 -15.84 -7.57
CA LEU A 442 -0.58 -16.30 -8.94
C LEU A 442 -0.13 -15.17 -9.88
N ALA A 443 -0.78 -13.99 -9.81
CA ALA A 443 -0.43 -12.86 -10.65
C ALA A 443 1.02 -12.40 -10.45
N VAL A 444 1.47 -12.36 -9.20
CA VAL A 444 2.84 -11.97 -8.83
C VAL A 444 3.85 -13.07 -9.17
N ASP A 445 3.59 -14.30 -8.74
CA ASP A 445 4.56 -15.39 -8.89
C ASP A 445 4.82 -15.75 -10.36
N ARG A 446 3.82 -15.57 -11.24
CA ARG A 446 4.02 -15.71 -12.69
C ARG A 446 5.12 -14.79 -13.24
N VAL A 447 5.24 -13.57 -12.70
CA VAL A 447 6.30 -12.65 -13.13
C VAL A 447 7.66 -13.20 -12.76
N HIS A 448 7.81 -13.75 -11.54
CA HIS A 448 9.07 -14.35 -11.06
C HIS A 448 9.41 -15.68 -11.74
N ALA A 449 8.41 -16.48 -12.10
CA ALA A 449 8.61 -17.83 -12.63
C ALA A 449 8.86 -17.86 -14.15
N ASN A 450 8.40 -16.86 -14.90
CA ASN A 450 8.53 -16.82 -16.34
C ASN A 450 9.59 -15.79 -16.77
N GLU A 451 10.69 -16.27 -17.35
CA GLU A 451 11.82 -15.42 -17.78
C GLU A 451 11.39 -14.32 -18.78
N THR A 452 10.46 -14.63 -19.68
CA THR A 452 9.94 -13.63 -20.64
C THR A 452 9.17 -12.54 -19.92
N LEU A 453 8.32 -12.90 -18.97
CA LEU A 453 7.59 -11.91 -18.16
C LEU A 453 8.54 -11.09 -17.29
N THR A 454 9.51 -11.72 -16.61
CA THR A 454 10.55 -11.02 -15.83
C THR A 454 11.25 -9.97 -16.68
N GLU A 455 11.66 -10.33 -17.89
CA GLU A 455 12.42 -9.47 -18.77
C GLU A 455 11.61 -8.26 -19.27
N PHE A 456 10.36 -8.48 -19.69
CA PHE A 456 9.46 -7.38 -20.04
C PHE A 456 9.08 -6.51 -18.85
N TRP A 457 8.91 -7.12 -17.66
CA TRP A 457 8.66 -6.36 -16.45
C TRP A 457 9.77 -5.36 -16.17
N ARG A 458 11.02 -5.85 -16.22
CA ARG A 458 12.22 -5.07 -15.93
C ARG A 458 12.47 -3.98 -16.96
N HIS A 459 12.37 -4.31 -18.24
CA HIS A 459 12.93 -3.49 -19.32
C HIS A 459 11.91 -3.05 -20.37
N GLY A 460 10.67 -3.50 -20.30
CA GLY A 460 9.62 -3.09 -21.23
C GLY A 460 9.16 -1.64 -21.02
N GLU A 461 8.76 -1.00 -22.11
CA GLU A 461 8.16 0.34 -22.10
C GLU A 461 6.69 0.24 -22.49
N LEU A 462 5.82 0.99 -21.80
CA LEU A 462 4.38 0.98 -22.12
C LEU A 462 4.15 1.56 -23.52
N VAL A 463 3.39 0.82 -24.33
CA VAL A 463 3.01 1.27 -25.66
C VAL A 463 1.86 2.27 -25.56
N HIS A 464 2.11 3.49 -26.00
CA HIS A 464 1.07 4.50 -26.13
C HIS A 464 0.13 4.17 -27.29
N ASN A 465 -1.19 4.29 -27.04
CA ASN A 465 -2.16 4.36 -28.12
C ASN A 465 -2.34 5.83 -28.52
N PHE A 466 -1.66 6.24 -29.59
CA PHE A 466 -1.73 7.60 -30.12
C PHE A 466 -2.98 7.91 -30.94
N ALA A 467 -3.80 6.91 -31.30
CA ALA A 467 -5.03 7.13 -32.05
C ALA A 467 -6.05 7.96 -31.25
N HIS A 468 -5.96 7.91 -29.91
CA HIS A 468 -6.92 8.53 -29.02
C HIS A 468 -6.27 9.25 -27.85
N ARG A 469 -6.99 10.25 -27.32
CA ARG A 469 -6.66 10.85 -26.02
C ARG A 469 -7.31 10.04 -24.91
N HIS A 470 -6.70 10.11 -23.73
CA HIS A 470 -7.32 9.58 -22.51
C HIS A 470 -8.73 10.19 -22.33
N PRO A 471 -9.78 9.46 -21.95
CA PRO A 471 -11.16 9.99 -21.88
C PRO A 471 -11.33 11.08 -20.82
N TYR A 472 -10.47 11.11 -19.79
CA TYR A 472 -10.45 12.16 -18.76
C TYR A 472 -9.60 13.36 -19.20
N GLN A 473 -10.27 14.39 -19.74
CA GLN A 473 -9.66 15.64 -20.21
C GLN A 473 -10.22 16.90 -19.55
N GLU A 474 -11.17 16.76 -18.61
CA GLU A 474 -11.82 17.90 -17.97
C GLU A 474 -10.85 18.71 -17.11
N ASN A 475 -10.80 20.02 -17.30
CA ASN A 475 -10.00 20.94 -16.46
C ASN A 475 -8.53 20.50 -16.28
N VAL A 476 -7.90 19.89 -17.29
CA VAL A 476 -6.46 19.57 -17.26
C VAL A 476 -5.65 20.85 -17.55
N SER A 477 -4.67 21.17 -16.69
CA SER A 477 -3.81 22.35 -16.88
C SER A 477 -2.93 22.22 -18.13
N GLU A 478 -2.46 23.35 -18.65
CA GLU A 478 -1.68 23.39 -19.90
C GLU A 478 -0.39 22.54 -19.80
N LYS A 479 0.28 22.56 -18.65
CA LYS A 479 1.47 21.73 -18.36
C LYS A 479 1.26 20.25 -18.69
N TYR A 480 0.08 19.70 -18.37
CA TYR A 480 -0.21 18.27 -18.47
C TYR A 480 -1.06 17.91 -19.69
N ARG A 481 -1.58 18.90 -20.41
CA ARG A 481 -2.53 18.71 -21.52
C ARG A 481 -1.96 17.92 -22.70
N LYS A 482 -0.64 18.03 -22.92
CA LYS A 482 0.06 17.38 -24.04
C LYS A 482 0.64 16.01 -23.69
N ILE A 483 0.56 15.58 -22.43
CA ILE A 483 1.06 14.27 -22.01
C ILE A 483 0.11 13.19 -22.55
N HIS A 484 0.67 12.23 -23.28
CA HIS A 484 -0.04 11.04 -23.71
C HIS A 484 -0.22 10.10 -22.51
N ARG A 485 -1.47 9.89 -22.11
CA ARG A 485 -1.86 9.09 -20.94
C ARG A 485 -2.70 7.87 -21.30
N TRP A 486 -2.83 7.55 -22.59
CA TRP A 486 -3.69 6.48 -23.08
C TRP A 486 -2.87 5.27 -23.52
N PHE A 487 -3.10 4.14 -22.86
CA PHE A 487 -2.37 2.89 -23.06
C PHE A 487 -3.29 1.70 -23.40
N LEU A 488 -4.61 1.94 -23.45
CA LEU A 488 -5.56 0.94 -23.92
C LEU A 488 -5.44 0.80 -25.44
N LEU A 489 -5.19 -0.42 -25.92
CA LEU A 489 -5.13 -0.68 -27.36
C LEU A 489 -6.54 -0.82 -27.94
N ASP A 490 -6.69 -0.42 -29.21
CA ASP A 490 -7.98 -0.49 -29.90
C ASP A 490 -8.30 -1.92 -30.34
N THR A 491 -9.59 -2.23 -30.36
CA THR A 491 -10.09 -3.58 -30.64
C THR A 491 -11.27 -3.54 -31.60
N ASN A 492 -11.54 -4.66 -32.28
CA ASN A 492 -12.75 -4.80 -33.10
C ASN A 492 -14.07 -4.82 -32.30
N LEU A 493 -14.01 -4.72 -30.97
CA LEU A 493 -15.17 -4.75 -30.06
C LEU A 493 -15.46 -3.39 -29.44
N ASP A 494 -14.59 -2.40 -29.68
CA ASP A 494 -14.71 -1.09 -29.07
C ASP A 494 -16.00 -0.39 -29.51
N ALA A 495 -16.71 0.21 -28.55
CA ALA A 495 -17.85 1.05 -28.87
C ALA A 495 -17.42 2.28 -29.69
N GLU A 496 -18.31 2.80 -30.52
CA GLU A 496 -18.07 4.06 -31.22
C GLU A 496 -17.78 5.20 -30.21
N ARG A 497 -16.80 6.04 -30.56
CA ARG A 497 -16.41 7.21 -29.77
C ARG A 497 -17.27 8.43 -30.16
N PRO A 498 -17.45 9.44 -29.29
CA PRO A 498 -16.83 9.60 -27.98
C PRO A 498 -17.43 8.69 -26.91
N TRP A 499 -16.59 8.27 -25.96
CA TRP A 499 -17.05 7.48 -24.82
C TRP A 499 -17.44 8.37 -23.65
N GLU A 500 -18.46 7.94 -22.92
CA GLU A 500 -18.90 8.50 -21.64
C GLU A 500 -18.40 7.65 -20.47
N GLN A 501 -18.59 8.13 -19.24
CA GLN A 501 -18.10 7.44 -18.04
C GLN A 501 -18.67 6.02 -17.85
N ASN A 502 -19.89 5.76 -18.32
CA ASN A 502 -20.56 4.46 -18.24
C ASN A 502 -20.44 3.62 -19.53
N THR A 503 -19.70 4.10 -20.55
CA THR A 503 -19.46 3.31 -21.76
C THR A 503 -18.73 2.03 -21.38
N ASN A 504 -19.28 0.90 -21.83
CA ASN A 504 -18.69 -0.42 -21.64
C ASN A 504 -17.39 -0.55 -22.44
N ILE A 505 -16.35 -1.09 -21.80
CA ILE A 505 -15.09 -1.50 -22.40
C ILE A 505 -15.10 -3.04 -22.36
N PRO A 506 -15.43 -3.72 -23.48
CA PRO A 506 -15.55 -5.17 -23.51
C PRO A 506 -14.22 -5.88 -23.30
N LEU A 507 -13.11 -5.22 -23.64
CA LEU A 507 -11.76 -5.76 -23.60
C LEU A 507 -10.79 -4.73 -23.02
N PHE A 508 -9.98 -5.14 -22.07
CA PHE A 508 -8.85 -4.36 -21.61
C PHE A 508 -7.57 -4.96 -22.13
N SER A 509 -6.87 -4.23 -23.00
CA SER A 509 -5.60 -4.66 -23.58
C SER A 509 -4.54 -3.56 -23.53
N MET A 510 -3.29 -3.96 -23.34
CA MET A 510 -2.11 -3.09 -23.33
C MET A 510 -0.89 -3.87 -23.78
N ALA A 511 0.18 -3.18 -24.15
CA ALA A 511 1.44 -3.82 -24.46
C ALA A 511 2.63 -3.12 -23.79
N LEU A 512 3.67 -3.91 -23.52
CA LEU A 512 5.02 -3.42 -23.29
C LEU A 512 5.88 -3.73 -24.53
N VAL A 513 6.73 -2.81 -24.94
CA VAL A 513 7.68 -3.00 -26.05
C VAL A 513 9.12 -3.03 -25.53
N ARG A 514 9.98 -3.80 -26.20
CA ARG A 514 11.43 -3.80 -26.01
C ARG A 514 12.16 -3.90 -27.35
N GLY A 515 13.43 -3.52 -27.37
CA GLY A 515 14.31 -3.60 -28.54
C GLY A 515 14.13 -2.42 -29.52
N ASP A 516 14.98 -2.39 -30.53
CA ASP A 516 15.00 -1.33 -31.54
C ASP A 516 14.10 -1.66 -32.74
N THR A 517 13.68 -0.64 -33.49
CA THR A 517 12.89 -0.78 -34.72
C THR A 517 13.50 -1.82 -35.68
N GLY A 518 12.66 -2.74 -36.15
CA GLY A 518 13.05 -3.89 -36.98
C GLY A 518 13.41 -5.15 -36.18
N GLN A 519 13.57 -5.02 -34.87
CA GLN A 519 13.86 -6.10 -33.92
C GLN A 519 13.00 -6.02 -32.65
N ARG A 520 11.93 -5.22 -32.67
CA ARG A 520 11.08 -5.05 -31.49
C ARG A 520 10.37 -6.34 -31.12
N GLN A 521 10.15 -6.50 -29.83
CA GLN A 521 9.23 -7.49 -29.31
C GLN A 521 8.22 -6.79 -28.40
N TRP A 522 6.97 -7.21 -28.49
CA TRP A 522 5.91 -6.73 -27.62
C TRP A 522 5.41 -7.85 -26.74
N LEU A 523 5.20 -7.56 -25.46
CA LEU A 523 4.37 -8.35 -24.57
C LEU A 523 2.98 -7.73 -24.56
N LEU A 524 2.04 -8.38 -25.24
CA LEU A 524 0.63 -8.03 -25.26
C LEU A 524 -0.08 -8.75 -24.11
N TYR A 525 -0.80 -7.99 -23.29
CA TYR A 525 -1.72 -8.53 -22.30
C TYR A 525 -3.15 -8.08 -22.63
N ALA A 526 -4.11 -9.01 -22.54
CA ALA A 526 -5.52 -8.69 -22.71
C ALA A 526 -6.40 -9.52 -21.76
N HIS A 527 -7.51 -8.94 -21.28
CA HIS A 527 -8.59 -9.66 -20.60
C HIS A 527 -9.96 -9.07 -20.95
N SER A 528 -11.01 -9.88 -20.80
CA SER A 528 -12.40 -9.48 -21.04
C SER A 528 -13.21 -9.64 -19.75
N PRO A 529 -13.59 -8.57 -19.03
CA PRO A 529 -14.13 -8.70 -17.67
C PRO A 529 -15.42 -9.52 -17.55
N LEU A 530 -16.28 -9.51 -18.58
CA LEU A 530 -17.63 -10.05 -18.49
C LEU A 530 -17.75 -11.49 -19.00
N GLU A 531 -16.97 -11.87 -20.00
CA GLU A 531 -17.07 -13.16 -20.69
C GLU A 531 -15.78 -13.50 -21.43
N ASP A 532 -15.58 -14.77 -21.77
CA ASP A 532 -14.47 -15.15 -22.65
C ASP A 532 -14.83 -14.79 -24.10
N ARG A 533 -13.85 -14.30 -24.86
CA ARG A 533 -14.06 -13.85 -26.24
C ARG A 533 -13.10 -14.55 -27.19
N MET A 534 -13.59 -14.90 -28.37
CA MET A 534 -12.81 -15.61 -29.39
C MET A 534 -12.49 -14.67 -30.56
N ASN A 535 -11.35 -14.90 -31.23
CA ASN A 535 -10.95 -14.19 -32.45
C ASN A 535 -10.98 -12.65 -32.33
N VAL A 536 -10.58 -12.13 -31.17
CA VAL A 536 -10.50 -10.69 -30.94
C VAL A 536 -9.31 -10.14 -31.70
N LYS A 537 -9.54 -9.05 -32.46
CA LYS A 537 -8.49 -8.32 -33.15
C LYS A 537 -8.08 -7.13 -32.30
N ILE A 538 -6.81 -7.07 -31.94
CA ILE A 538 -6.20 -5.99 -31.18
C ILE A 538 -5.21 -5.26 -32.08
N THR A 539 -5.34 -3.93 -32.18
CA THR A 539 -4.41 -3.10 -32.94
C THR A 539 -3.19 -2.77 -32.08
N LEU A 540 -2.04 -3.32 -32.46
CA LEU A 540 -0.77 -3.05 -31.79
C LEU A 540 -0.03 -1.92 -32.55
N PRO A 541 0.17 -0.73 -31.94
CA PRO A 541 0.85 0.38 -32.57
C PRO A 541 2.19 -0.02 -33.16
N GLU A 542 2.47 0.48 -34.37
CA GLU A 542 3.70 0.24 -35.14
C GLU A 542 3.95 -1.23 -35.58
N PHE A 543 3.04 -2.16 -35.25
CA PHE A 543 3.09 -3.55 -35.70
C PHE A 543 1.94 -3.90 -36.66
N GLY A 544 0.68 -3.66 -36.25
CA GLY A 544 -0.52 -4.06 -36.98
C GLY A 544 -1.54 -4.82 -36.10
N GLU A 545 -2.45 -5.55 -36.74
CA GLU A 545 -3.46 -6.34 -36.03
C GLU A 545 -2.90 -7.67 -35.49
N VAL A 546 -3.27 -8.02 -34.27
CA VAL A 546 -3.06 -9.33 -33.64
C VAL A 546 -4.41 -9.96 -33.37
N THR A 547 -4.64 -11.20 -33.81
CA THR A 547 -5.88 -11.94 -33.54
C THR A 547 -5.63 -12.98 -32.45
N MET A 548 -6.46 -13.01 -31.42
CA MET A 548 -6.34 -13.97 -30.32
C MET A 548 -7.66 -14.17 -29.56
N ASP A 549 -7.74 -15.29 -28.84
CA ASP A 549 -8.79 -15.53 -27.87
C ASP A 549 -8.42 -14.87 -26.54
N VAL A 550 -9.38 -14.23 -25.91
CA VAL A 550 -9.18 -13.45 -24.69
C VAL A 550 -10.13 -13.92 -23.58
N PRO A 551 -9.64 -14.68 -22.60
CA PRO A 551 -10.44 -15.13 -21.46
C PRO A 551 -10.63 -14.03 -20.42
N ARG A 552 -11.55 -14.25 -19.48
CA ARG A 552 -11.76 -13.38 -18.30
C ARG A 552 -10.52 -13.26 -17.42
N ALA A 553 -9.81 -14.37 -17.23
CA ALA A 553 -8.54 -14.43 -16.49
C ALA A 553 -7.40 -13.62 -17.14
N GLY A 554 -7.56 -13.30 -18.42
CA GLY A 554 -6.56 -12.66 -19.26
C GLY A 554 -5.49 -13.62 -19.80
N VAL A 555 -4.71 -13.10 -20.73
CA VAL A 555 -3.76 -13.86 -21.54
C VAL A 555 -2.58 -12.98 -21.94
N PHE A 556 -1.39 -13.60 -22.05
CA PHE A 556 -0.17 -12.96 -22.53
C PHE A 556 0.22 -13.53 -23.89
N CYS A 557 0.63 -12.65 -24.80
CA CYS A 557 1.26 -13.01 -26.07
C CYS A 557 2.55 -12.23 -26.25
N VAL A 558 3.57 -12.89 -26.81
CA VAL A 558 4.74 -12.22 -27.37
C VAL A 558 4.54 -12.06 -28.86
N VAL A 559 4.75 -10.84 -29.33
CA VAL A 559 4.71 -10.49 -30.75
C VAL A 559 6.13 -10.08 -31.15
N ASP A 560 6.65 -10.68 -32.21
CA ASP A 560 8.01 -10.42 -32.70
C ASP A 560 7.99 -9.69 -34.04
N GLU A 561 8.64 -8.53 -34.12
CA GLU A 561 8.59 -7.66 -35.29
C GLU A 561 9.18 -8.31 -36.54
N ARG A 562 10.28 -9.05 -36.37
CA ARG A 562 11.10 -9.58 -37.46
C ARG A 562 10.44 -10.79 -38.10
N SER A 563 9.99 -11.73 -37.28
CA SER A 563 9.33 -12.96 -37.73
C SER A 563 7.85 -12.74 -38.04
N LYS A 564 7.26 -11.64 -37.56
CA LYS A 564 5.81 -11.42 -37.51
C LYS A 564 5.07 -12.51 -36.74
N GLY A 565 5.78 -13.26 -35.90
CA GLY A 565 5.24 -14.33 -35.09
C GLY A 565 4.47 -13.79 -33.90
N VAL A 566 3.34 -14.42 -33.60
CA VAL A 566 2.57 -14.23 -32.36
C VAL A 566 2.61 -15.55 -31.61
N LYS A 567 3.10 -15.52 -30.37
CA LYS A 567 3.18 -16.69 -29.50
C LYS A 567 2.47 -16.40 -28.19
N GLN A 568 1.39 -17.12 -27.92
CA GLN A 568 0.78 -17.12 -26.60
C GLN A 568 1.75 -17.71 -25.58
N LEU A 569 1.92 -17.03 -24.45
CA LEU A 569 2.71 -17.54 -23.35
C LEU A 569 1.87 -18.51 -22.52
N ASP A 570 2.41 -19.71 -22.35
CA ASP A 570 1.86 -20.66 -21.39
C ASP A 570 2.30 -20.24 -19.98
N VAL A 571 1.38 -19.64 -19.24
CA VAL A 571 1.57 -19.18 -17.87
C VAL A 571 0.72 -20.06 -16.96
N ILE A 572 1.04 -21.35 -16.94
CA ILE A 572 0.37 -22.35 -16.07
C ILE A 572 0.37 -21.84 -14.62
N GLY A 573 -0.72 -22.11 -13.89
CA GLY A 573 -0.77 -21.93 -12.45
C GLY A 573 0.33 -22.77 -11.79
N LEU A 574 1.20 -22.11 -11.02
CA LEU A 574 2.31 -22.74 -10.31
C LEU A 574 1.86 -23.87 -9.38
#